data_AF-A0A7X3GEN9-F1
#
_entry.id   AF-A0A7X3GEN9-F1
#
_cell.length_a   1.000
_cell.length_b   1.000
_cell.length_c   1.000
_cell.angle_alpha   90.00
_cell.angle_beta   90.00
_cell.angle_gamma   90.00
#
_symmetry.space_group_name_H-M   'P 1'
#
loop_
_entity.id
_entity.type
_entity.pdbx_description
1 polymer ?
#
loop_
_entity_poly.entity_id
_entity_poly.type
_entity_poly.pdbx_seq_one_letter_code
_entity_poly.pdbx_strand_id
1 'polypeptide(L)'
;MKLQSIAKYMLVLILISLSLMPSLQKEANAAGTSAASFASYEGKWVDQALVEDENTDNDLILSFDKTGTRANVELDMSQIDPHNYYAFNIAKRPAVTFNTKGEGTFSYEMIDLEDEDSKPLKGTGTILLKNNQVKLTLSNVFAGMKPYFKTTRTMIRDPYAYRSYTIVAAETILSDYCKCSPGNGIKFSYPGSDNDDNKPWVKHLAIYVNGSMMEEYKINLHKRTATKLPEESWYYTDYSFNDQFLKADKNITASSTLPATKTVDYSVKQLVDGNLKTCWCEGIKGDGVGQSITVAFPNKMTVTSLSIASGYTKSLSSFLDNGMVRKASIAFSNGTSITVDLTKGSNIKLADYGLNSISTSSIKLTILEVRPGAKFHDTCISEISAS
;
A
#
# COMPACT_ATOMS: atom_id res chain seq x y z
N MET A 1 -20.89 -45.95 -43.14
CA MET A 1 -21.55 -45.75 -41.82
C MET A 1 -20.54 -45.15 -40.84
N LYS A 2 -20.72 -43.84 -40.60
CA LYS A 2 -20.39 -43.07 -39.37
C LYS A 2 -18.99 -43.31 -38.77
N LEU A 3 -17.98 -42.49 -39.07
CA LEU A 3 -17.83 -41.11 -38.55
C LEU A 3 -18.01 -41.00 -37.02
N GLN A 4 -17.35 -41.86 -36.23
CA GLN A 4 -17.34 -41.72 -34.76
C GLN A 4 -16.02 -42.04 -34.02
N SER A 5 -14.90 -42.32 -34.68
CA SER A 5 -13.64 -42.65 -33.95
C SER A 5 -12.46 -41.69 -34.13
N ILE A 6 -12.61 -40.54 -34.78
CA ILE A 6 -11.52 -39.54 -34.95
C ILE A 6 -11.88 -38.17 -34.34
N ALA A 7 -13.12 -37.98 -33.88
CA ALA A 7 -13.59 -36.74 -33.24
C ALA A 7 -13.39 -36.67 -31.71
N LYS A 8 -12.62 -37.60 -31.11
CA LYS A 8 -12.34 -37.60 -29.65
C LYS A 8 -10.89 -37.30 -29.26
N TYR A 9 -9.99 -37.10 -30.22
CA TYR A 9 -8.57 -36.85 -29.93
C TYR A 9 -7.94 -35.63 -30.64
N MET A 10 -8.72 -34.81 -31.36
CA MET A 10 -8.18 -33.66 -32.14
C MET A 10 -8.93 -32.32 -31.95
N LEU A 11 -9.79 -32.21 -30.93
CA LEU A 11 -10.46 -30.97 -30.52
C LEU A 11 -10.73 -31.12 -29.00
N VAL A 12 -9.80 -30.84 -28.09
CA VAL A 12 -9.45 -29.50 -27.59
C VAL A 12 -8.02 -29.57 -27.04
N LEU A 13 -7.05 -29.64 -27.95
CA LEU A 13 -5.64 -29.32 -27.65
C LEU A 13 -5.28 -27.91 -28.14
N ILE A 14 -6.22 -27.20 -28.78
CA ILE A 14 -6.09 -25.80 -29.16
C ILE A 14 -7.48 -25.16 -29.08
N LEU A 15 -7.86 -24.71 -27.89
CA LEU A 15 -8.68 -23.52 -27.68
C LEU A 15 -8.72 -23.24 -26.18
N ILE A 16 -8.38 -21.99 -25.84
CA ILE A 16 -8.36 -21.38 -24.50
C ILE A 16 -7.01 -21.52 -23.78
N SER A 17 -5.96 -21.05 -24.45
CA SER A 17 -5.21 -19.91 -23.90
C SER A 17 -6.16 -18.71 -23.80
N LEU A 18 -6.91 -18.59 -22.71
CA LEU A 18 -7.63 -17.38 -22.31
C LEU A 18 -8.04 -17.56 -20.84
N SER A 19 -7.45 -16.75 -19.97
CA SER A 19 -8.06 -16.03 -18.84
C SER A 19 -9.38 -16.55 -18.24
N LEU A 20 -9.45 -16.53 -16.90
CA LEU A 20 -10.63 -16.64 -15.98
C LEU A 20 -10.74 -18.05 -15.37
N MET A 21 -10.67 -18.30 -14.05
CA MET A 21 -10.89 -17.49 -12.85
C MET A 21 -10.18 -18.12 -11.61
N PRO A 22 -9.91 -17.33 -10.56
CA PRO A 22 -9.37 -17.79 -9.26
C PRO A 22 -10.37 -18.60 -8.40
N SER A 23 -11.38 -19.25 -9.00
CA SER A 23 -12.45 -19.94 -8.26
C SER A 23 -12.14 -21.40 -7.90
N LEU A 24 -11.07 -22.00 -8.42
CA LEU A 24 -10.70 -23.40 -8.16
C LEU A 24 -9.61 -23.61 -7.09
N GLN A 25 -9.05 -22.54 -6.52
CA GLN A 25 -8.22 -22.63 -5.31
C GLN A 25 -9.04 -22.67 -4.00
N LYS A 26 -10.37 -22.61 -4.12
CA LYS A 26 -11.28 -22.52 -2.96
C LYS A 26 -11.55 -23.86 -2.27
N GLU A 27 -11.19 -24.99 -2.87
CA GLU A 27 -11.51 -26.32 -2.33
C GLU A 27 -10.32 -27.10 -1.75
N ALA A 28 -9.08 -26.69 -1.99
CA ALA A 28 -7.91 -27.36 -1.37
C ALA A 28 -7.59 -26.86 0.05
N ASN A 29 -8.03 -25.65 0.40
CA ASN A 29 -7.70 -25.01 1.69
C ASN A 29 -8.92 -24.78 2.61
N ALA A 30 -10.10 -25.25 2.20
CA ALA A 30 -11.35 -25.14 2.94
C ALA A 30 -11.83 -26.54 3.41
N ALA A 31 -11.23 -27.05 4.47
CA ALA A 31 -11.82 -28.13 5.25
C ALA A 31 -12.03 -27.63 6.68
N GLY A 32 -13.15 -26.93 6.90
CA GLY A 32 -13.79 -26.90 8.20
C GLY A 32 -14.69 -28.13 8.32
N THR A 33 -14.78 -28.66 9.55
CA THR A 33 -15.78 -29.61 10.06
C THR A 33 -15.55 -31.11 9.80
N SER A 34 -14.78 -31.74 10.68
CA SER A 34 -15.21 -32.87 11.54
C SER A 34 -14.00 -33.42 12.31
N ALA A 35 -14.25 -33.95 13.50
CA ALA A 35 -13.22 -34.37 14.48
C ALA A 35 -12.40 -35.62 14.08
N ALA A 36 -12.19 -35.88 12.79
CA ALA A 36 -11.42 -37.03 12.30
C ALA A 36 -10.33 -36.67 11.26
N SER A 37 -10.07 -35.38 11.00
CA SER A 37 -9.17 -34.90 9.94
C SER A 37 -8.25 -33.77 10.43
N PHE A 38 -7.06 -34.10 10.94
CA PHE A 38 -6.05 -33.13 11.40
C PHE A 38 -5.12 -32.67 10.26
N ALA A 39 -5.65 -32.34 9.08
CA ALA A 39 -4.83 -31.86 7.96
C ALA A 39 -4.79 -30.33 7.92
N SER A 40 -3.68 -29.79 8.42
CA SER A 40 -3.28 -28.38 8.29
C SER A 40 -1.79 -28.38 8.03
N TYR A 41 -1.37 -28.39 6.77
CA TYR A 41 0.05 -28.22 6.43
C TYR A 41 0.41 -26.74 6.64
N GLU A 42 1.33 -26.48 7.59
CA GLU A 42 1.98 -25.17 7.87
C GLU A 42 1.07 -23.99 8.29
N GLY A 43 -0.10 -24.25 8.89
CA GLY A 43 -0.98 -23.19 9.41
C GLY A 43 -0.52 -22.61 10.76
N LYS A 44 -0.49 -21.27 10.89
CA LYS A 44 -0.29 -20.56 12.16
C LYS A 44 -1.54 -20.63 13.06
N TRP A 45 -1.34 -20.85 14.36
CA TRP A 45 -2.38 -20.82 15.38
C TRP A 45 -2.14 -19.65 16.33
N VAL A 46 -3.19 -18.90 16.61
CA VAL A 46 -3.14 -17.67 17.42
C VAL A 46 -4.01 -17.83 18.66
N ASP A 47 -3.59 -17.25 19.78
CA ASP A 47 -4.38 -17.23 21.00
C ASP A 47 -5.72 -16.54 20.77
N GLN A 48 -6.83 -17.24 21.08
CA GLN A 48 -8.19 -16.73 20.94
C GLN A 48 -8.40 -15.41 21.70
N ALA A 49 -7.75 -15.23 22.84
CA ALA A 49 -7.87 -14.02 23.65
C ALA A 49 -7.11 -12.82 23.07
N LEU A 50 -6.21 -13.06 22.11
CA LEU A 50 -5.30 -12.05 21.54
C LEU A 50 -5.49 -11.88 20.02
N VAL A 51 -6.56 -12.47 19.45
CA VAL A 51 -6.90 -12.38 18.01
C VAL A 51 -6.99 -10.93 17.50
N GLU A 52 -7.18 -9.96 18.40
CA GLU A 52 -7.31 -8.54 18.07
C GLU A 52 -6.13 -7.67 18.51
N ASP A 53 -5.21 -8.21 19.32
CA ASP A 53 -4.03 -7.49 19.81
C ASP A 53 -2.85 -7.72 18.85
N GLU A 54 -2.76 -6.83 17.86
CA GLU A 54 -1.80 -6.83 16.76
C GLU A 54 -0.32 -6.76 17.20
N ASN A 55 -0.06 -6.55 18.49
CA ASN A 55 1.28 -6.46 19.06
C ASN A 55 1.69 -7.71 19.86
N THR A 56 0.85 -8.75 19.93
CA THR A 56 1.12 -9.94 20.74
C THR A 56 1.27 -11.19 19.88
N ASP A 57 2.49 -11.43 19.39
CA ASP A 57 2.80 -12.62 18.59
C ASP A 57 3.16 -13.82 19.47
N ASN A 58 2.14 -14.40 20.10
CA ASN A 58 2.30 -15.70 20.74
C ASN A 58 1.93 -16.79 19.74
N ASP A 59 2.81 -16.98 18.75
CA ASP A 59 2.58 -17.93 17.67
C ASP A 59 2.88 -19.35 18.15
N LEU A 60 1.86 -20.23 18.11
CA LEU A 60 2.04 -21.67 18.17
C LEU A 60 2.03 -22.22 16.74
N ILE A 61 3.14 -22.81 16.31
CA ILE A 61 3.26 -23.46 15.01
C ILE A 61 3.20 -24.97 15.22
N LEU A 62 2.23 -25.61 14.57
CA LEU A 62 2.07 -27.07 14.54
C LEU A 62 2.32 -27.59 13.13
N SER A 63 3.47 -28.25 12.94
CA SER A 63 3.87 -28.80 11.64
C SER A 63 3.56 -30.29 11.62
N PHE A 64 2.41 -30.65 11.03
CA PHE A 64 1.94 -32.02 10.94
C PHE A 64 2.70 -32.83 9.88
N ASP A 65 2.90 -34.11 10.16
CA ASP A 65 3.34 -35.05 9.14
C ASP A 65 2.22 -35.35 8.13
N LYS A 66 2.55 -36.06 7.05
CA LYS A 66 1.58 -36.39 5.98
C LYS A 66 0.36 -37.18 6.46
N THR A 67 0.44 -37.80 7.64
CA THR A 67 -0.67 -38.59 8.21
C THR A 67 -1.60 -37.75 9.08
N GLY A 68 -1.16 -36.55 9.51
CA GLY A 68 -1.87 -35.70 10.47
C GLY A 68 -1.85 -36.22 11.91
N THR A 69 -1.20 -37.36 12.19
CA THR A 69 -1.19 -37.98 13.53
C THR A 69 0.02 -37.59 14.37
N ARG A 70 1.05 -37.02 13.75
CA ARG A 70 2.24 -36.51 14.43
C ARG A 70 2.47 -35.07 14.04
N ALA A 71 2.96 -34.26 14.98
CA ALA A 71 3.35 -32.90 14.70
C ALA A 71 4.65 -32.53 15.41
N ASN A 72 5.40 -31.62 14.79
CA ASN A 72 6.35 -30.78 15.52
C ASN A 72 5.60 -29.59 16.13
N VAL A 73 6.18 -29.07 17.21
CA VAL A 73 5.64 -27.96 17.98
C VAL A 73 6.72 -26.90 18.06
N GLU A 74 6.41 -25.70 17.64
CA GLU A 74 7.26 -24.53 17.83
C GLU A 74 6.42 -23.43 18.49
N LEU A 75 6.98 -22.77 19.48
CA LEU A 75 6.29 -21.74 20.24
C LEU A 75 7.19 -20.51 20.29
N ASP A 76 6.73 -19.42 19.68
CA ASP A 76 7.41 -18.12 19.79
C ASP A 76 7.10 -17.52 21.16
N MET A 77 8.16 -17.30 21.93
CA MET A 77 8.07 -16.78 23.30
C MET A 77 8.52 -15.31 23.39
N SER A 78 9.02 -14.73 22.29
CA SER A 78 9.64 -13.40 22.28
C SER A 78 8.70 -12.27 22.68
N GLN A 79 7.38 -12.47 22.57
CA GLN A 79 6.36 -11.49 22.92
C GLN A 79 5.58 -11.83 24.19
N ILE A 80 5.86 -12.97 24.84
CA ILE A 80 5.16 -13.40 26.06
C ILE A 80 5.70 -12.64 27.27
N ASP A 81 6.99 -12.33 27.30
CA ASP A 81 7.61 -11.47 28.30
C ASP A 81 8.52 -10.46 27.59
N PRO A 82 8.13 -9.18 27.47
CA PRO A 82 8.93 -8.18 26.76
C PRO A 82 10.24 -7.84 27.50
N HIS A 83 10.42 -8.35 28.72
CA HIS A 83 11.60 -8.11 29.55
C HIS A 83 12.54 -9.30 29.65
N ASN A 84 12.20 -10.46 29.09
CA ASN A 84 13.05 -11.66 29.16
C ASN A 84 12.92 -12.50 27.89
N TYR A 85 14.05 -12.79 27.23
CA TYR A 85 14.07 -13.65 26.04
C TYR A 85 14.18 -15.13 26.43
N TYR A 86 13.15 -15.92 26.15
CA TYR A 86 13.16 -17.37 26.41
C TYR A 86 13.25 -18.18 25.12
N ALA A 87 14.18 -19.13 25.04
CA ALA A 87 14.18 -20.14 23.99
C ALA A 87 13.30 -21.34 24.38
N PHE A 88 12.44 -21.78 23.47
CA PHE A 88 11.61 -22.97 23.62
C PHE A 88 12.11 -24.10 22.72
N ASN A 89 12.75 -25.10 23.30
CA ASN A 89 13.36 -26.21 22.58
C ASN A 89 12.57 -27.50 22.78
N ILE A 90 12.20 -28.16 21.68
CA ILE A 90 11.61 -29.49 21.75
C ILE A 90 12.70 -30.54 21.95
N ALA A 91 12.56 -31.34 23.00
CA ALA A 91 13.57 -32.31 23.38
C ALA A 91 13.73 -33.47 22.36
N LYS A 92 12.67 -33.81 21.60
CA LYS A 92 12.68 -34.89 20.59
C LYS A 92 11.72 -34.58 19.43
N ARG A 93 12.11 -34.85 18.18
CA ARG A 93 11.27 -34.72 16.98
C ARG A 93 10.94 -36.11 16.39
N PRO A 94 9.70 -36.42 15.95
CA PRO A 94 8.51 -35.57 16.02
C PRO A 94 8.04 -35.35 17.45
N ALA A 95 7.69 -34.10 17.77
CA ALA A 95 7.43 -33.62 19.13
C ALA A 95 6.26 -34.33 19.81
N VAL A 96 5.19 -34.57 19.05
CA VAL A 96 3.92 -35.07 19.58
C VAL A 96 3.33 -36.13 18.67
N THR A 97 2.70 -37.14 19.28
CA THR A 97 1.80 -38.08 18.60
C THR A 97 0.42 -37.92 19.21
N PHE A 98 -0.59 -37.71 18.37
CA PHE A 98 -1.97 -37.50 18.82
C PHE A 98 -2.72 -38.82 18.90
N ASN A 99 -3.49 -39.00 19.97
CA ASN A 99 -4.43 -40.12 20.08
C ASN A 99 -5.71 -39.85 19.26
N THR A 100 -6.62 -40.82 19.24
CA THR A 100 -7.90 -40.72 18.50
C THR A 100 -8.84 -39.62 19.02
N LYS A 101 -8.56 -39.05 20.20
CA LYS A 101 -9.29 -37.91 20.77
C LYS A 101 -8.63 -36.56 20.46
N GLY A 102 -7.51 -36.55 19.73
CA GLY A 102 -6.75 -35.33 19.43
C GLY A 102 -5.86 -34.85 20.58
N GLU A 103 -5.57 -35.71 21.55
CA GLU A 103 -4.69 -35.37 22.69
C GLU A 103 -3.26 -35.84 22.40
N GLY A 104 -2.29 -34.97 22.66
CA GLY A 104 -0.87 -35.26 22.51
C GLY A 104 -0.05 -34.69 23.66
N THR A 105 1.02 -35.38 24.02
CA THR A 105 2.00 -34.96 25.04
C THR A 105 3.38 -34.84 24.43
N PHE A 106 4.13 -33.82 24.84
CA PHE A 106 5.52 -33.62 24.41
C PHE A 106 6.40 -33.17 25.56
N SER A 107 7.72 -33.29 25.38
CA SER A 107 8.72 -32.78 26.31
C SER A 107 9.46 -31.60 25.69
N TYR A 108 9.73 -30.60 26.52
CA TYR A 108 10.44 -29.40 26.11
C TYR A 108 11.50 -29.00 27.14
N GLU A 109 12.42 -28.15 26.69
CA GLU A 109 13.40 -27.44 27.48
C GLU A 109 13.25 -25.94 27.22
N MET A 110 13.24 -25.15 28.29
CA MET A 110 13.25 -23.69 28.21
C MET A 110 14.58 -23.16 28.71
N ILE A 111 15.12 -22.17 28.02
CA ILE A 111 16.36 -21.51 28.41
C ILE A 111 16.06 -20.02 28.51
N ASP A 112 16.49 -19.41 29.62
CA ASP A 112 16.52 -17.96 29.75
C ASP A 112 17.76 -17.46 29.01
N LEU A 113 17.57 -16.67 27.96
CA LEU A 113 18.66 -16.18 27.11
C LEU A 113 19.28 -14.91 27.68
N GLU A 114 18.69 -14.27 28.70
CA GLU A 114 19.28 -13.11 29.37
C GLU A 114 20.21 -13.50 30.52
N ASP A 115 20.07 -14.71 31.04
CA ASP A 115 20.92 -15.26 32.10
C ASP A 115 21.87 -16.32 31.51
N GLU A 116 23.13 -15.95 31.27
CA GLU A 116 24.15 -16.84 30.69
C GLU A 116 24.43 -18.08 31.55
N ASP A 117 24.13 -18.05 32.85
CA ASP A 117 24.28 -19.18 33.78
C ASP A 117 22.99 -20.01 33.93
N SER A 118 21.93 -19.64 33.19
CA SER A 118 20.62 -20.29 33.26
C SER A 118 20.70 -21.74 32.84
N LYS A 119 20.26 -22.63 33.74
CA LYS A 119 20.14 -24.06 33.45
C LYS A 119 18.83 -24.32 32.70
N PRO A 120 18.84 -25.17 31.65
CA PRO A 120 17.62 -25.52 30.93
C PRO A 120 16.53 -26.05 31.87
N LEU A 121 15.38 -25.39 31.84
CA LEU A 121 14.18 -25.77 32.58
C LEU A 121 13.42 -26.82 31.77
N LYS A 122 13.44 -28.07 32.23
CA LYS A 122 12.71 -29.18 31.59
C LYS A 122 11.24 -29.18 32.01
N GLY A 123 10.35 -29.47 31.06
CA GLY A 123 8.92 -29.58 31.30
C GLY A 123 8.21 -30.53 30.34
N THR A 124 6.93 -30.73 30.60
CA THR A 124 6.02 -31.50 29.76
C THR A 124 4.87 -30.61 29.30
N GLY A 125 4.54 -30.70 28.02
CA GLY A 125 3.44 -29.97 27.41
C GLY A 125 2.33 -30.92 26.99
N THR A 126 1.09 -30.43 27.03
CA THR A 126 -0.07 -31.13 26.47
C THR A 126 -0.76 -30.25 25.42
N ILE A 127 -1.22 -30.91 24.36
CA ILE A 127 -1.98 -30.30 23.27
C ILE A 127 -3.27 -31.10 23.12
N LEU A 128 -4.40 -30.40 23.17
CA LEU A 128 -5.69 -30.96 22.80
C LEU A 128 -6.22 -30.23 21.56
N LEU A 129 -6.43 -30.97 20.48
CA LEU A 129 -7.02 -30.49 19.23
C LEU A 129 -8.52 -30.79 19.23
N LYS A 130 -9.37 -29.76 19.29
CA LYS A 130 -10.83 -29.94 19.29
C LYS A 130 -11.52 -28.76 18.62
N ASN A 131 -12.47 -29.02 17.70
CA ASN A 131 -13.31 -28.00 17.06
C ASN A 131 -12.53 -26.82 16.45
N ASN A 132 -11.43 -27.08 15.73
CA ASN A 132 -10.51 -26.04 15.21
C ASN A 132 -9.92 -25.13 16.30
N GLN A 133 -9.79 -25.65 17.52
CA GLN A 133 -9.09 -25.01 18.62
C GLN A 133 -7.96 -25.91 19.11
N VAL A 134 -6.90 -25.28 19.62
CA VAL A 134 -5.77 -25.93 20.26
C VAL A 134 -5.70 -25.48 21.70
N LYS A 135 -5.82 -26.41 22.63
CA LYS A 135 -5.60 -26.13 24.05
C LYS A 135 -4.17 -26.50 24.41
N LEU A 136 -3.34 -25.52 24.74
CA LEU A 136 -1.94 -25.71 25.15
C LEU A 136 -1.82 -25.62 26.68
N THR A 137 -1.08 -26.53 27.29
CA THR A 137 -0.73 -26.46 28.71
C THR A 137 0.72 -26.89 28.91
N LEU A 138 1.48 -26.11 29.68
CA LEU A 138 2.89 -26.35 30.00
C LEU A 138 3.03 -26.60 31.50
N SER A 139 3.76 -27.65 31.89
CA SER A 139 3.86 -28.05 33.30
C SER A 139 4.88 -27.25 34.11
N ASN A 140 5.91 -26.70 33.47
CA ASN A 140 7.01 -26.02 34.15
C ASN A 140 7.55 -24.85 33.31
N VAL A 141 7.33 -23.62 33.77
CA VAL A 141 7.76 -22.39 33.11
C VAL A 141 8.49 -21.49 34.12
N PHE A 142 9.36 -20.60 33.65
CA PHE A 142 10.07 -19.65 34.51
C PHE A 142 9.10 -18.77 35.30
N ALA A 143 9.53 -18.29 36.46
CA ALA A 143 8.66 -17.58 37.41
C ALA A 143 8.01 -16.33 36.79
N GLY A 144 8.77 -15.55 36.00
CA GLY A 144 8.28 -14.39 35.26
C GLY A 144 7.19 -14.73 34.24
N MET A 145 7.17 -15.98 33.76
CA MET A 145 6.22 -16.46 32.76
C MET A 145 4.90 -16.98 33.35
N LYS A 146 4.92 -17.40 34.61
CA LYS A 146 3.74 -17.97 35.29
C LYS A 146 2.48 -17.10 35.12
N PRO A 147 2.51 -15.76 35.25
CA PRO A 147 1.35 -14.90 35.01
C PRO A 147 0.69 -15.09 33.65
N TYR A 148 1.49 -15.28 32.60
CA TYR A 148 1.01 -15.51 31.22
C TYR A 148 0.49 -16.93 30.98
N PHE A 149 0.68 -17.86 31.91
CA PHE A 149 0.17 -19.24 31.82
C PHE A 149 -0.75 -19.61 33.00
N LYS A 150 -1.24 -18.64 33.77
CA LYS A 150 -2.20 -18.85 34.88
C LYS A 150 -3.54 -19.42 34.42
N THR A 151 -3.93 -19.16 33.17
CA THR A 151 -5.15 -19.67 32.54
C THR A 151 -4.78 -20.54 31.35
N THR A 152 -5.58 -21.57 31.10
CA THR A 152 -5.35 -22.38 29.91
C THR A 152 -5.55 -21.55 28.64
N ARG A 153 -4.54 -21.58 27.76
CA ARG A 153 -4.54 -20.92 26.46
C ARG A 153 -5.34 -21.76 25.45
N THR A 154 -6.35 -21.15 24.84
CA THR A 154 -7.10 -21.75 23.73
C THR A 154 -6.69 -20.99 22.48
N MET A 155 -5.95 -21.64 21.59
CA MET A 155 -5.60 -21.09 20.29
C MET A 155 -6.66 -21.47 19.27
N ILE A 156 -6.89 -20.64 18.28
CA ILE A 156 -7.68 -20.95 17.08
C ILE A 156 -6.79 -20.81 15.86
N ARG A 157 -7.16 -21.44 14.75
CA ARG A 157 -6.48 -21.15 13.47
C ARG A 157 -6.68 -19.67 13.21
N ASP A 158 -5.61 -18.95 12.83
CA ASP A 158 -5.70 -17.54 12.49
C ASP A 158 -6.90 -17.33 11.53
N PRO A 159 -7.96 -16.61 11.97
CA PRO A 159 -9.18 -16.42 11.21
C PRO A 159 -8.94 -15.52 9.99
N TYR A 160 -7.73 -15.05 9.77
CA TYR A 160 -7.30 -14.28 8.62
C TYR A 160 -6.24 -15.01 7.77
N ALA A 161 -5.72 -16.17 8.18
CA ALA A 161 -4.67 -16.91 7.47
C ALA A 161 -5.03 -17.35 6.05
N TYR A 162 -6.32 -17.39 5.70
CA TYR A 162 -6.76 -17.66 4.32
C TYR A 162 -6.68 -16.43 3.41
N ARG A 163 -6.28 -15.26 3.92
CA ARG A 163 -6.19 -14.03 3.14
C ARG A 163 -4.84 -13.93 2.45
N SER A 164 -4.88 -13.47 1.21
CA SER A 164 -3.66 -13.13 0.47
C SER A 164 -3.01 -11.89 1.09
N TYR A 165 -1.73 -11.99 1.44
CA TYR A 165 -0.90 -10.88 1.94
C TYR A 165 -0.12 -10.18 0.81
N THR A 166 -0.66 -10.22 -0.41
CA THR A 166 -0.06 -9.59 -1.58
C THR A 166 -0.24 -8.07 -1.58
N ILE A 167 0.69 -7.37 -2.23
CA ILE A 167 0.59 -5.92 -2.47
C ILE A 167 -0.73 -5.56 -3.17
N VAL A 168 -1.18 -6.34 -4.16
CA VAL A 168 -2.47 -6.11 -4.86
C VAL A 168 -3.67 -6.08 -3.91
N ALA A 169 -3.66 -6.90 -2.85
CA ALA A 169 -4.73 -6.91 -1.86
C ALA A 169 -4.69 -5.63 -1.00
N ALA A 170 -3.50 -5.14 -0.68
CA ALA A 170 -3.32 -3.88 0.04
C ALA A 170 -3.75 -2.67 -0.83
N GLU A 171 -3.36 -2.66 -2.11
CA GLU A 171 -3.81 -1.64 -3.07
C GLU A 171 -5.34 -1.62 -3.21
N THR A 172 -5.98 -2.79 -3.23
CA THR A 172 -7.45 -2.88 -3.28
C THR A 172 -8.09 -2.26 -2.03
N ILE A 173 -7.60 -2.58 -0.83
CA ILE A 173 -8.10 -2.01 0.42
C ILE A 173 -7.89 -0.50 0.45
N LEU A 174 -6.72 -0.03 0.03
CA LEU A 174 -6.42 1.39 -0.04
C LEU A 174 -7.35 2.09 -1.03
N SER A 175 -7.57 1.51 -2.21
CA SER A 175 -8.52 2.04 -3.20
C SER A 175 -9.93 2.17 -2.66
N ASP A 176 -10.42 1.15 -1.96
CA ASP A 176 -11.73 1.17 -1.32
C ASP A 176 -11.82 2.27 -0.25
N TYR A 177 -10.74 2.51 0.48
CA TYR A 177 -10.66 3.51 1.54
C TYR A 177 -10.60 4.94 0.99
N CYS A 178 -9.62 5.23 0.12
CA CYS A 178 -9.41 6.58 -0.44
C CYS A 178 -10.40 6.96 -1.55
N LYS A 179 -11.22 6.01 -2.03
CA LYS A 179 -12.06 6.16 -3.23
C LYS A 179 -11.24 6.59 -4.45
N CYS A 180 -10.04 6.03 -4.57
CA CYS A 180 -9.05 6.39 -5.57
C CYS A 180 -8.36 5.14 -6.12
N SER A 181 -7.87 5.19 -7.36
CA SER A 181 -7.16 4.06 -7.98
C SER A 181 -5.98 4.56 -8.81
N PRO A 182 -4.93 3.73 -9.01
CA PRO A 182 -3.83 4.09 -9.89
C PRO A 182 -4.32 4.48 -11.29
N GLY A 183 -3.73 5.53 -11.86
CA GLY A 183 -4.14 6.14 -13.12
C GLY A 183 -4.42 7.64 -13.00
N ASN A 184 -4.48 8.34 -14.14
CA ASN A 184 -4.74 9.78 -14.20
C ASN A 184 -3.86 10.63 -13.26
N GLY A 185 -2.56 10.31 -13.20
CA GLY A 185 -1.60 10.99 -12.32
C GLY A 185 -1.46 10.36 -10.93
N ILE A 186 -2.36 9.47 -10.51
CA ILE A 186 -2.27 8.76 -9.22
C ILE A 186 -1.41 7.51 -9.38
N LYS A 187 -0.47 7.31 -8.47
CA LYS A 187 0.34 6.09 -8.36
C LYS A 187 0.38 5.63 -6.90
N PHE A 188 0.16 4.34 -6.67
CA PHE A 188 0.48 3.72 -5.40
C PHE A 188 1.92 3.21 -5.45
N SER A 189 2.66 3.45 -4.38
CA SER A 189 4.06 3.07 -4.24
C SER A 189 4.23 2.24 -2.98
N TYR A 190 5.09 1.22 -3.08
CA TYR A 190 5.46 0.33 -2.00
C TYR A 190 6.93 0.60 -1.62
N PRO A 191 7.19 1.51 -0.66
CA PRO A 191 8.55 1.77 -0.21
C PRO A 191 9.10 0.54 0.53
N GLY A 192 10.25 0.02 0.09
CA GLY A 192 10.86 -1.18 0.67
C GLY A 192 11.22 -0.99 2.15
N SER A 193 11.91 0.11 2.47
CA SER A 193 12.35 0.44 3.85
C SER A 193 11.24 0.39 4.88
N ASP A 194 10.04 0.87 4.52
CA ASP A 194 8.91 0.99 5.45
C ASP A 194 8.14 -0.32 5.59
N ASN A 195 8.55 -1.36 4.85
CA ASN A 195 7.88 -2.65 4.78
C ASN A 195 8.78 -3.86 5.11
N ASP A 196 10.10 -3.68 5.22
CA ASP A 196 11.06 -4.77 5.38
C ASP A 196 10.89 -5.54 6.71
N ASP A 197 10.48 -4.85 7.78
CA ASP A 197 10.31 -5.44 9.12
C ASP A 197 8.84 -5.54 9.57
N ASN A 198 7.90 -5.28 8.66
CA ASN A 198 6.48 -5.33 8.99
C ASN A 198 5.95 -6.77 9.06
N LYS A 199 4.92 -6.96 9.89
CA LYS A 199 4.12 -8.18 9.85
C LYS A 199 3.62 -8.45 8.43
N PRO A 200 3.52 -9.71 7.97
CA PRO A 200 3.09 -10.03 6.62
C PRO A 200 1.75 -9.37 6.22
N TRP A 201 0.83 -9.23 7.18
CA TRP A 201 -0.49 -8.61 7.00
C TRP A 201 -0.52 -7.09 7.18
N VAL A 202 0.60 -6.45 7.47
CA VAL A 202 0.76 -4.99 7.50
C VAL A 202 1.55 -4.57 6.27
N LYS A 203 1.05 -3.56 5.56
CA LYS A 203 1.71 -2.97 4.39
C LYS A 203 1.64 -1.46 4.47
N HIS A 204 2.73 -0.78 4.19
CA HIS A 204 2.77 0.67 4.03
C HIS A 204 2.74 1.01 2.54
N LEU A 205 1.83 1.90 2.17
CA LEU A 205 1.67 2.37 0.79
C LEU A 205 1.65 3.90 0.77
N ALA A 206 2.45 4.47 -0.11
CA ALA A 206 2.43 5.90 -0.40
C ALA A 206 1.64 6.19 -1.67
N ILE A 207 0.84 7.25 -1.64
CA ILE A 207 0.09 7.75 -2.79
C ILE A 207 0.85 8.94 -3.37
N TYR A 208 1.22 8.83 -4.63
CA TYR A 208 1.82 9.88 -5.41
C TYR A 208 0.80 10.45 -6.40
N VAL A 209 0.82 11.77 -6.57
CA VAL A 209 0.08 12.49 -7.59
C VAL A 209 1.07 13.26 -8.45
N ASN A 210 1.10 12.96 -9.75
CA ASN A 210 1.98 13.59 -10.74
C ASN A 210 3.47 13.60 -10.32
N GLY A 211 3.92 12.53 -9.66
CA GLY A 211 5.29 12.37 -9.18
C GLY A 211 5.55 12.95 -7.79
N SER A 212 4.61 13.68 -7.20
CA SER A 212 4.70 14.22 -5.85
C SER A 212 4.03 13.30 -4.85
N MET A 213 4.71 12.99 -3.74
CA MET A 213 4.10 12.18 -2.71
C MET A 213 3.09 13.01 -1.92
N MET A 214 1.88 12.48 -1.75
CA MET A 214 0.75 13.20 -1.18
C MET A 214 0.37 12.73 0.20
N GLU A 215 0.34 11.41 0.40
CA GLU A 215 -0.15 10.77 1.61
C GLU A 215 0.47 9.36 1.73
N GLU A 216 0.67 8.90 2.96
CA GLU A 216 1.09 7.52 3.23
C GLU A 216 0.06 6.84 4.14
N TYR A 217 -0.11 5.53 3.95
CA TYR A 217 -1.11 4.72 4.62
C TYR A 217 -0.51 3.42 5.16
N LYS A 218 -0.81 3.12 6.41
CA LYS A 218 -0.68 1.78 6.97
C LYS A 218 -1.93 0.97 6.64
N ILE A 219 -1.76 -0.11 5.90
CA ILE A 219 -2.81 -1.04 5.48
C ILE A 219 -2.76 -2.30 6.34
N ASN A 220 -3.88 -2.65 6.95
CA ASN A 220 -4.04 -3.89 7.68
C ASN A 220 -4.91 -4.87 6.86
N LEU A 221 -4.29 -5.94 6.36
CA LEU A 221 -4.91 -6.97 5.52
C LEU A 221 -5.86 -7.91 6.30
N HIS A 222 -5.61 -8.09 7.60
CA HIS A 222 -6.51 -8.84 8.51
C HIS A 222 -7.82 -8.08 8.74
N LYS A 223 -7.73 -6.80 9.06
CA LYS A 223 -8.90 -5.96 9.36
C LYS A 223 -9.54 -5.34 8.12
N ARG A 224 -8.85 -5.38 6.96
CA ARG A 224 -9.21 -4.64 5.73
C ARG A 224 -9.40 -3.15 6.00
N THR A 225 -8.51 -2.60 6.80
CA THR A 225 -8.51 -1.17 7.13
C THR A 225 -7.28 -0.51 6.56
N ALA A 226 -7.39 0.79 6.31
CA ALA A 226 -6.27 1.66 5.99
C ALA A 226 -6.29 2.83 6.97
N THR A 227 -5.11 3.22 7.44
CA THR A 227 -4.94 4.34 8.37
C THR A 227 -3.94 5.31 7.76
N LYS A 228 -4.34 6.56 7.55
CA LYS A 228 -3.45 7.62 7.07
C LYS A 228 -2.38 7.90 8.13
N LEU A 229 -1.11 7.90 7.71
CA LEU A 229 0.03 8.25 8.55
C LEU A 229 0.23 9.78 8.58
N PRO A 230 0.72 10.35 9.70
CA PRO A 230 0.90 11.79 9.84
C PRO A 230 2.00 12.33 8.90
N GLU A 231 1.81 13.55 8.38
CA GLU A 231 2.68 14.19 7.37
C GLU A 231 4.15 14.36 7.81
N GLU A 232 4.45 14.38 9.11
CA GLU A 232 5.82 14.54 9.63
C GLU A 232 6.74 13.34 9.33
N SER A 233 6.20 12.26 8.77
CA SER A 233 6.97 11.04 8.49
C SER A 233 7.78 11.06 7.18
N TRP A 234 7.58 12.03 6.26
CA TRP A 234 8.18 11.87 4.91
C TRP A 234 8.32 13.13 4.04
N TYR A 235 8.47 14.33 4.60
CA TYR A 235 8.66 15.53 3.77
C TYR A 235 10.07 15.62 3.14
N TYR A 236 10.28 14.92 2.03
CA TYR A 236 11.30 15.29 1.04
C TYR A 236 10.60 15.92 -0.16
N THR A 237 10.58 17.25 -0.20
CA THR A 237 10.30 18.00 -1.43
C THR A 237 11.45 17.76 -2.41
N ASP A 238 11.36 16.71 -3.21
CA ASP A 238 12.26 16.50 -4.35
C ASP A 238 11.82 17.36 -5.55
N TYR A 239 11.67 18.66 -5.27
CA TYR A 239 11.72 19.69 -6.30
C TYR A 239 12.74 20.72 -5.85
N SER A 240 14.02 20.36 -5.94
CA SER A 240 15.07 21.37 -6.03
C SER A 240 14.93 22.04 -7.39
N PHE A 241 13.97 22.94 -7.53
CA PHE A 241 13.82 23.69 -8.77
C PHE A 241 15.02 24.61 -8.92
N ASN A 242 15.82 24.39 -9.95
CA ASN A 242 16.57 25.48 -10.55
C ASN A 242 15.58 26.33 -11.37
N ASP A 243 14.64 26.98 -10.67
CA ASP A 243 13.50 27.65 -11.31
C ASP A 243 13.91 29.00 -11.87
N GLN A 244 13.91 29.13 -13.20
CA GLN A 244 14.08 30.41 -13.87
C GLN A 244 12.90 31.35 -13.61
N PHE A 245 11.69 30.83 -13.37
CA PHE A 245 10.55 31.68 -13.06
C PHE A 245 10.78 32.38 -11.72
N LEU A 246 11.10 31.68 -10.63
CA LEU A 246 11.36 32.27 -9.30
C LEU A 246 12.45 33.34 -9.27
N LYS A 247 13.33 33.36 -10.28
CA LYS A 247 14.41 34.35 -10.41
C LYS A 247 14.04 35.59 -11.22
N ALA A 248 12.88 35.62 -11.89
CA ALA A 248 12.46 36.71 -12.77
C ALA A 248 11.36 37.59 -12.15
N ASP A 249 11.30 38.87 -12.55
CA ASP A 249 10.12 39.73 -12.31
C ASP A 249 8.97 39.22 -13.19
N LYS A 250 8.16 38.32 -12.63
CA LYS A 250 7.12 37.58 -13.36
C LYS A 250 5.87 38.45 -13.52
N ASN A 251 5.46 38.72 -14.75
CA ASN A 251 4.12 39.24 -15.01
C ASN A 251 3.21 38.08 -15.43
N ILE A 252 2.41 37.59 -14.48
CA ILE A 252 1.51 36.45 -14.69
C ILE A 252 0.09 36.96 -14.79
N THR A 253 -0.62 36.50 -15.81
CA THR A 253 -2.04 36.77 -16.02
C THR A 253 -2.78 35.47 -16.31
N ALA A 254 -4.08 35.45 -16.02
CA ALA A 254 -4.97 34.36 -16.38
C ALA A 254 -6.22 34.91 -17.08
N SER A 255 -6.84 34.09 -17.92
CA SER A 255 -8.11 34.45 -18.58
C SER A 255 -9.27 34.59 -17.60
N SER A 256 -9.21 33.85 -16.49
CA SER A 256 -10.09 33.98 -15.33
C SER A 256 -9.38 33.44 -14.10
N THR A 257 -9.91 33.78 -12.92
CA THR A 257 -9.45 33.26 -11.65
C THR A 257 -10.63 33.12 -10.70
N LEU A 258 -10.72 32.00 -9.99
CA LEU A 258 -11.72 31.80 -8.96
C LEU A 258 -11.56 32.88 -7.87
N PRO A 259 -12.65 33.54 -7.44
CA PRO A 259 -12.55 34.51 -6.36
C PRO A 259 -11.99 33.89 -5.08
N ALA A 260 -11.09 34.62 -4.41
CA ALA A 260 -10.55 34.19 -3.13
C ALA A 260 -11.67 34.00 -2.09
N THR A 261 -11.47 33.03 -1.21
CA THR A 261 -12.30 32.87 -0.01
C THR A 261 -11.64 33.57 1.18
N LYS A 262 -12.27 33.48 2.36
CA LYS A 262 -11.67 34.02 3.59
C LYS A 262 -10.33 33.37 3.96
N THR A 263 -10.07 32.15 3.51
CA THR A 263 -8.94 31.32 3.96
C THR A 263 -8.07 30.78 2.83
N VAL A 264 -8.48 30.96 1.56
CA VAL A 264 -7.77 30.44 0.39
C VAL A 264 -7.72 31.52 -0.68
N ASP A 265 -6.51 31.82 -1.15
CA ASP A 265 -6.26 32.65 -2.33
C ASP A 265 -5.96 31.73 -3.53
N TYR A 266 -6.71 31.91 -4.62
CA TYR A 266 -6.58 31.19 -5.89
C TYR A 266 -5.89 32.03 -6.98
N SER A 267 -5.26 33.14 -6.60
CA SER A 267 -4.61 34.04 -7.56
C SER A 267 -3.46 33.37 -8.32
N VAL A 268 -3.12 33.94 -9.47
CA VAL A 268 -1.99 33.49 -10.29
C VAL A 268 -0.63 33.54 -9.59
N LYS A 269 -0.54 34.20 -8.43
CA LYS A 269 0.67 34.23 -7.59
C LYS A 269 1.00 32.85 -7.01
N GLN A 270 -0.01 32.01 -6.82
CA GLN A 270 0.17 30.66 -6.28
C GLN A 270 0.79 29.70 -7.28
N LEU A 271 0.83 30.04 -8.57
CA LEU A 271 1.46 29.18 -9.59
C LEU A 271 2.98 29.12 -9.47
N VAL A 272 3.55 29.96 -8.62
CA VAL A 272 4.96 30.34 -8.67
C VAL A 272 5.50 30.71 -7.29
N ASP A 273 4.82 30.29 -6.22
CA ASP A 273 5.17 30.57 -4.82
C ASP A 273 6.06 29.47 -4.21
N GLY A 274 6.32 28.38 -4.95
CA GLY A 274 7.09 27.24 -4.49
C GLY A 274 6.33 26.36 -3.49
N ASN A 275 5.02 26.52 -3.35
CA ASN A 275 4.20 25.83 -2.39
C ASN A 275 3.08 25.00 -3.05
N LEU A 276 3.33 23.70 -3.21
CA LEU A 276 2.35 22.74 -3.75
C LEU A 276 1.02 22.64 -2.96
N LYS A 277 0.92 23.24 -1.77
CA LYS A 277 -0.32 23.31 -0.97
C LYS A 277 -1.22 24.49 -1.33
N THR A 278 -0.78 25.40 -2.19
CA THR A 278 -1.61 26.46 -2.80
C THR A 278 -1.93 26.08 -4.26
N CYS A 279 -2.80 26.85 -4.91
CA CYS A 279 -3.03 26.70 -6.34
C CYS A 279 -3.64 27.97 -6.94
N TRP A 280 -3.46 28.14 -8.24
CA TRP A 280 -4.42 28.91 -9.03
C TRP A 280 -5.58 28.02 -9.42
N CYS A 281 -6.77 28.61 -9.46
CA CYS A 281 -7.98 28.00 -9.97
C CYS A 281 -8.64 28.94 -10.98
N GLU A 282 -9.12 28.39 -12.08
CA GLU A 282 -9.92 29.15 -13.04
C GLU A 282 -11.27 29.56 -12.44
N GLY A 283 -11.90 30.61 -12.98
CA GLY A 283 -13.08 31.24 -12.35
C GLY A 283 -14.34 31.24 -13.21
N ILE A 284 -14.40 30.44 -14.27
CA ILE A 284 -15.60 30.35 -15.12
C ILE A 284 -16.55 29.26 -14.62
N LYS A 285 -17.78 29.29 -15.12
CA LYS A 285 -18.72 28.20 -14.90
C LYS A 285 -18.35 27.00 -15.78
N GLY A 286 -18.24 25.82 -15.18
CA GLY A 286 -17.90 24.56 -15.87
C GLY A 286 -16.44 24.20 -15.66
N ASP A 287 -15.92 23.24 -16.43
CA ASP A 287 -14.60 22.64 -16.15
C ASP A 287 -13.38 23.50 -16.55
N GLY A 288 -13.56 24.73 -17.05
CA GLY A 288 -12.43 25.59 -17.39
C GLY A 288 -11.68 25.28 -18.71
N VAL A 289 -12.21 24.40 -19.59
CA VAL A 289 -11.61 24.15 -20.91
C VAL A 289 -11.50 25.46 -21.71
N GLY A 290 -10.34 25.71 -22.32
CA GLY A 290 -10.01 26.94 -23.05
C GLY A 290 -9.50 28.08 -22.17
N GLN A 291 -9.58 27.96 -20.84
CA GLN A 291 -8.93 28.93 -19.94
C GLN A 291 -7.41 28.83 -20.07
N SER A 292 -6.72 29.92 -19.74
CA SER A 292 -5.29 30.03 -19.97
C SER A 292 -4.58 30.88 -18.93
N ILE A 293 -3.29 30.57 -18.75
CA ILE A 293 -2.32 31.35 -18.00
C ILE A 293 -1.27 31.85 -18.97
N THR A 294 -0.82 33.09 -18.81
CA THR A 294 0.33 33.64 -19.53
C THR A 294 1.34 34.17 -18.53
N VAL A 295 2.57 33.66 -18.62
CA VAL A 295 3.74 34.17 -17.91
C VAL A 295 4.55 34.99 -18.90
N ALA A 296 4.74 36.28 -18.63
CA ALA A 296 5.57 37.17 -19.43
C ALA A 296 6.86 37.53 -18.67
N PHE A 297 7.96 37.58 -19.42
CA PHE A 297 9.29 37.89 -18.90
C PHE A 297 9.75 39.26 -19.43
N PRO A 298 10.42 40.08 -18.61
CA PRO A 298 10.95 41.37 -19.05
C PRO A 298 12.04 41.21 -20.11
N ASN A 299 12.80 40.10 -20.04
CA ASN A 299 13.82 39.72 -21.01
C ASN A 299 13.55 38.31 -21.54
N LYS A 300 14.03 38.01 -22.75
CA LYS A 300 13.96 36.64 -23.26
C LYS A 300 14.76 35.70 -22.37
N MET A 301 14.17 34.55 -22.05
CA MET A 301 14.79 33.47 -21.30
C MET A 301 14.94 32.25 -22.19
N THR A 302 15.96 31.43 -21.93
CA THR A 302 16.16 30.16 -22.64
C THR A 302 15.59 29.05 -21.80
N VAL A 303 14.54 28.40 -22.30
CA VAL A 303 13.81 27.33 -21.62
C VAL A 303 14.16 25.99 -22.26
N THR A 304 14.46 25.00 -21.43
CA THR A 304 14.78 23.62 -21.84
C THR A 304 13.78 22.60 -21.31
N SER A 305 13.15 22.91 -20.17
CA SER A 305 12.09 22.10 -19.59
C SER A 305 11.09 22.95 -18.82
N LEU A 306 9.90 22.40 -18.60
CA LEU A 306 8.85 22.96 -17.75
C LEU A 306 8.47 21.91 -16.71
N SER A 307 8.09 22.36 -15.51
CA SER A 307 7.39 21.50 -14.55
C SER A 307 6.03 22.09 -14.26
N ILE A 308 4.98 21.27 -14.31
CA ILE A 308 3.59 21.69 -14.10
C ILE A 308 2.92 20.74 -13.11
N ALA A 309 2.64 21.24 -11.91
CA ALA A 309 1.85 20.53 -10.91
C ALA A 309 0.36 20.77 -11.19
N SER A 310 -0.22 19.95 -12.07
CA SER A 310 -1.63 20.04 -12.45
C SER A 310 -2.56 19.47 -11.37
N GLY A 311 -3.68 20.16 -11.10
CA GLY A 311 -4.61 19.87 -10.02
C GLY A 311 -4.30 20.63 -8.73
N TYR A 312 -5.16 20.51 -7.72
CA TYR A 312 -4.94 21.12 -6.40
C TYR A 312 -4.20 20.15 -5.48
N THR A 313 -2.87 20.24 -5.42
CA THR A 313 -2.00 19.27 -4.76
C THR A 313 -1.82 19.47 -3.25
N LYS A 314 -2.78 20.14 -2.58
CA LYS A 314 -2.76 20.33 -1.12
C LYS A 314 -2.93 19.03 -0.33
N SER A 315 -3.78 18.15 -0.81
CA SER A 315 -4.06 16.84 -0.23
C SER A 315 -4.63 15.92 -1.31
N LEU A 316 -4.66 14.61 -1.07
CA LEU A 316 -5.30 13.69 -2.01
C LEU A 316 -6.77 14.05 -2.25
N SER A 317 -7.49 14.38 -1.17
CA SER A 317 -8.88 14.85 -1.26
C SER A 317 -9.03 16.11 -2.10
N SER A 318 -8.16 17.12 -1.92
CA SER A 318 -8.19 18.35 -2.70
C SER A 318 -7.95 18.06 -4.19
N PHE A 319 -7.03 17.14 -4.51
CA PHE A 319 -6.76 16.75 -5.88
C PHE A 319 -7.94 15.98 -6.52
N LEU A 320 -8.61 15.10 -5.76
CA LEU A 320 -9.73 14.30 -6.27
C LEU A 320 -11.01 15.14 -6.41
N ASP A 321 -11.29 16.02 -5.45
CA ASP A 321 -12.51 16.83 -5.40
C ASP A 321 -12.53 17.91 -6.48
N ASN A 322 -11.36 18.40 -6.92
CA ASN A 322 -11.20 19.44 -7.93
C ASN A 322 -10.72 18.88 -9.28
N GLY A 323 -10.95 19.65 -10.33
CA GLY A 323 -10.44 19.36 -11.66
C GLY A 323 -8.92 19.52 -11.76
N MET A 324 -8.31 18.73 -12.65
CA MET A 324 -6.93 18.94 -13.09
C MET A 324 -6.87 19.09 -14.60
N VAL A 325 -5.91 19.89 -15.07
CA VAL A 325 -5.58 19.94 -16.49
C VAL A 325 -5.02 18.58 -16.91
N ARG A 326 -5.69 17.91 -17.84
CA ARG A 326 -5.28 16.63 -18.43
C ARG A 326 -4.35 16.86 -19.62
N LYS A 327 -4.76 17.72 -20.54
CA LYS A 327 -3.94 18.16 -21.67
C LYS A 327 -3.88 19.68 -21.75
N ALA A 328 -2.73 20.20 -22.11
CA ALA A 328 -2.53 21.63 -22.32
C ALA A 328 -1.76 21.92 -23.61
N SER A 329 -2.06 23.05 -24.23
CA SER A 329 -1.21 23.66 -25.25
C SER A 329 -0.27 24.65 -24.57
N ILE A 330 1.04 24.48 -24.79
CA ILE A 330 2.06 25.43 -24.34
C ILE A 330 2.56 26.18 -25.56
N ALA A 331 2.27 27.47 -25.64
CA ALA A 331 2.70 28.36 -26.73
C ALA A 331 3.79 29.33 -26.24
N PHE A 332 4.79 29.55 -27.08
CA PHE A 332 5.92 30.43 -26.82
C PHE A 332 5.82 31.71 -27.64
N SER A 333 6.51 32.77 -27.21
CA SER A 333 6.50 34.07 -27.88
C SER A 333 7.02 34.06 -29.33
N ASN A 334 7.75 33.02 -29.76
CA ASN A 334 8.25 32.87 -31.12
C ASN A 334 7.24 32.18 -32.08
N GLY A 335 6.04 31.84 -31.58
CA GLY A 335 4.99 31.15 -32.34
C GLY A 335 5.06 29.62 -32.28
N THR A 336 6.12 29.04 -31.72
CA THR A 336 6.19 27.59 -31.48
C THR A 336 5.17 27.19 -30.41
N SER A 337 4.58 26.00 -30.55
CA SER A 337 3.74 25.41 -29.52
C SER A 337 3.89 23.90 -29.44
N ILE A 338 3.65 23.35 -28.25
CA ILE A 338 3.59 21.90 -27.99
C ILE A 338 2.29 21.56 -27.26
N THR A 339 1.80 20.34 -27.43
CA THR A 339 0.67 19.81 -26.66
C THR A 339 1.18 18.76 -25.68
N VAL A 340 0.91 18.95 -24.40
CA VAL A 340 1.40 18.08 -23.31
C VAL A 340 0.26 17.31 -22.68
N ASP A 341 0.52 16.07 -22.26
CA ASP A 341 -0.39 15.24 -21.47
C ASP A 341 0.14 15.15 -20.03
N LEU A 342 -0.51 15.88 -19.12
CA LEU A 342 -0.08 16.04 -17.73
C LEU A 342 -0.43 14.83 -16.85
N THR A 343 -1.09 13.81 -17.41
CA THR A 343 -1.25 12.52 -16.73
C THR A 343 -0.01 11.64 -16.83
N LYS A 344 0.93 11.97 -17.72
CA LYS A 344 2.19 11.24 -17.94
C LYS A 344 3.34 11.75 -17.06
N GLY A 345 3.13 12.81 -16.30
CA GLY A 345 4.12 13.41 -15.41
C GLY A 345 4.04 14.94 -15.41
N SER A 346 4.59 15.54 -14.35
CA SER A 346 4.69 16.99 -14.19
C SER A 346 5.87 17.60 -14.94
N ASN A 347 6.96 16.84 -15.09
CA ASN A 347 8.19 17.28 -15.75
C ASN A 347 8.13 17.09 -17.28
N ILE A 348 8.22 18.18 -18.02
CA ILE A 348 8.09 18.26 -19.47
C ILE A 348 9.43 18.71 -20.04
N LYS A 349 10.20 17.78 -20.60
CA LYS A 349 11.42 18.12 -21.32
C LYS A 349 11.05 18.53 -22.74
N LEU A 350 11.49 19.70 -23.19
CA LEU A 350 11.17 20.17 -24.54
C LEU A 350 11.76 19.25 -25.62
N ALA A 351 12.87 18.57 -25.32
CA ALA A 351 13.52 17.62 -26.22
C ALA A 351 12.58 16.45 -26.60
N ASP A 352 11.70 16.02 -25.68
CA ASP A 352 10.71 14.96 -25.93
C ASP A 352 9.66 15.37 -26.99
N TYR A 353 9.60 16.67 -27.30
CA TYR A 353 8.74 17.27 -28.33
C TYR A 353 9.55 17.82 -29.52
N GLY A 354 10.81 17.42 -29.66
CA GLY A 354 11.68 17.83 -30.78
C GLY A 354 12.26 19.24 -30.65
N LEU A 355 12.25 19.82 -29.45
CA LEU A 355 12.75 21.17 -29.18
C LEU A 355 13.92 21.12 -28.19
N ASN A 356 15.15 21.44 -28.62
CA ASN A 356 16.32 21.41 -27.73
C ASN A 356 16.24 22.50 -26.64
N SER A 357 15.95 23.73 -27.06
CA SER A 357 15.67 24.86 -26.19
C SER A 357 14.87 25.91 -26.93
N ILE A 358 14.16 26.76 -26.20
CA ILE A 358 13.37 27.87 -26.76
C ILE A 358 13.77 29.16 -26.06
N SER A 359 14.20 30.15 -26.85
CA SER A 359 14.37 31.53 -26.38
C SER A 359 13.03 32.27 -26.49
N THR A 360 12.45 32.67 -25.36
CA THR A 360 11.11 33.23 -25.31
C THR A 360 10.95 34.35 -24.29
N SER A 361 10.09 35.33 -24.59
CA SER A 361 9.66 36.38 -23.66
C SER A 361 8.30 36.10 -23.03
N SER A 362 7.61 35.01 -23.42
CA SER A 362 6.36 34.61 -22.78
C SER A 362 6.02 33.15 -23.03
N ILE A 363 5.38 32.54 -22.04
CA ILE A 363 4.81 31.19 -22.13
C ILE A 363 3.32 31.30 -21.83
N LYS A 364 2.50 30.75 -22.73
CA LYS A 364 1.05 30.64 -22.54
C LYS A 364 0.64 29.18 -22.44
N LEU A 365 0.06 28.81 -21.30
CA LEU A 365 -0.59 27.52 -21.09
C LEU A 365 -2.09 27.69 -21.36
N THR A 366 -2.65 26.89 -22.27
CA THR A 366 -4.09 26.84 -22.52
C THR A 366 -4.63 25.44 -22.21
N ILE A 367 -5.68 25.37 -21.41
CA ILE A 367 -6.34 24.12 -21.02
C ILE A 367 -7.08 23.54 -22.23
N LEU A 368 -6.66 22.37 -22.69
CA LEU A 368 -7.30 21.68 -23.83
C LEU A 368 -8.28 20.61 -23.35
N GLU A 369 -7.92 19.90 -22.29
CA GLU A 369 -8.76 18.85 -21.70
C GLU A 369 -8.58 18.81 -20.20
N VAL A 370 -9.64 18.46 -19.48
CA VAL A 370 -9.69 18.41 -18.01
C VAL A 370 -10.08 17.01 -17.57
N ARG A 371 -9.45 16.53 -16.50
CA ARG A 371 -10.03 15.47 -15.68
C ARG A 371 -10.93 16.15 -14.65
N PRO A 372 -12.26 15.92 -14.69
CA PRO A 372 -13.17 16.57 -13.75
C PRO A 372 -12.90 16.15 -12.32
N GLY A 373 -13.20 17.05 -11.38
CA GLY A 373 -13.22 16.77 -9.96
C GLY A 373 -14.46 15.97 -9.57
N ALA A 374 -14.37 15.24 -8.46
CA ALA A 374 -15.50 14.48 -7.93
C ALA A 374 -16.60 15.40 -7.35
N LYS A 375 -16.25 16.63 -6.96
CA LYS A 375 -17.13 17.55 -6.23
C LYS A 375 -17.26 18.93 -6.87
N PHE A 376 -16.15 19.45 -7.40
CA PHE A 376 -16.08 20.79 -7.96
C PHE A 376 -15.70 20.73 -9.44
N HIS A 377 -16.27 21.64 -10.22
CA HIS A 377 -15.90 21.86 -11.62
C HIS A 377 -14.64 22.74 -11.76
N ASP A 378 -14.18 23.28 -10.63
CA ASP A 378 -13.00 24.12 -10.48
C ASP A 378 -11.74 23.39 -10.97
N THR A 379 -11.10 23.86 -12.04
CA THR A 379 -9.82 23.31 -12.52
C THR A 379 -8.63 24.07 -11.96
N CYS A 380 -7.73 23.35 -11.28
CA CYS A 380 -6.60 23.94 -10.58
C CYS A 380 -5.24 23.60 -11.21
N ILE A 381 -4.26 24.47 -10.98
CA ILE A 381 -2.83 24.21 -11.17
C ILE A 381 -2.11 24.72 -9.93
N SER A 382 -1.37 23.85 -9.26
CA SER A 382 -0.67 24.17 -8.02
C SER A 382 0.66 24.87 -8.24
N GLU A 383 1.41 24.55 -9.30
CA GLU A 383 2.72 25.16 -9.55
C GLU A 383 3.11 25.05 -11.02
N ILE A 384 3.88 26.02 -11.51
CA ILE A 384 4.54 26.01 -12.81
C ILE A 384 5.97 26.56 -12.62
N SER A 385 6.95 25.84 -13.15
CA SER A 385 8.36 26.27 -13.18
C SER A 385 9.00 26.00 -14.54
N ALA A 386 10.15 26.61 -14.79
CA ALA A 386 10.95 26.36 -15.99
C ALA A 386 12.45 26.33 -15.68
N SER A 387 13.20 25.57 -16.47
CA SER A 387 14.66 25.42 -16.33
C SER A 387 15.45 25.79 -17.58
#